data_AF-A0A382P2G9-F1
#
_entry.id   AF-A0A382P2G9-F1
#
_cell.length_a   1.000
_cell.length_b   1.000
_cell.length_c   1.000
_cell.angle_alpha   90.00
_cell.angle_beta   90.00
_cell.angle_gamma   90.00
#
_symmetry.space_group_name_H-M   'P 1'
#
loop_
_entity.id
_entity.type
_entity.pdbx_description
1 polymer ?
#
loop_
_entity_poly.entity_id
_entity_poly.type
_entity_poly.pdbx_seq_one_letter_code
_entity_poly.pdbx_strand_id
1 'polypeptide(L)' 'VSTFSIAIPRPVHPTGLWNWITTIDHKKIGVLYGVTAFVLFISGGIEAVLMRVQLTQPELDIVSAAVYN' A
#
# COMPACT_ATOMS: atom_id res chain seq x y z
N VAL A 1 -55.72 -13.91 7.11
CA VAL A 1 -54.39 -13.64 7.69
C VAL A 1 -53.36 -13.92 6.61
N SER A 2 -52.79 -12.89 5.99
CA SER A 2 -51.78 -13.03 4.93
C SER A 2 -50.42 -13.26 5.56
N THR A 3 -49.84 -14.44 5.38
CA THR A 3 -48.50 -14.79 5.83
C THR A 3 -47.48 -14.04 4.97
N PHE A 4 -46.85 -13.00 5.54
CA PHE A 4 -45.73 -12.32 4.88
C PHE A 4 -44.51 -13.27 4.88
N SER A 5 -44.06 -13.70 3.69
CA SER A 5 -42.85 -14.50 3.55
C SER A 5 -41.63 -13.57 3.55
N ILE A 6 -40.84 -13.61 4.63
CA ILE A 6 -39.58 -12.87 4.75
C ILE A 6 -38.51 -13.67 4.00
N ALA A 7 -38.06 -13.17 2.85
CA ALA A 7 -36.92 -13.73 2.14
C ALA A 7 -35.62 -13.25 2.81
N ILE A 8 -34.94 -14.12 3.57
CA ILE A 8 -33.61 -13.84 4.12
C ILE A 8 -32.56 -14.14 3.02
N PRO A 9 -31.79 -13.14 2.56
CA PRO A 9 -30.73 -13.39 1.58
C PRO A 9 -29.62 -14.24 2.21
N ARG A 10 -29.01 -15.12 1.39
CA ARG A 10 -27.83 -15.90 1.82
C ARG A 10 -26.62 -14.97 2.02
N PRO A 11 -25.79 -15.19 3.05
CA PRO A 11 -24.53 -14.47 3.20
C PRO A 11 -23.66 -14.63 1.94
N VAL A 12 -23.20 -13.51 1.39
CA VAL A 12 -22.28 -13.49 0.25
C VAL A 12 -20.91 -13.08 0.74
N HIS A 13 -19.86 -13.73 0.24
CA HIS A 13 -18.50 -13.34 0.56
C HIS A 13 -18.14 -12.05 -0.21
N PRO A 14 -17.42 -11.11 0.42
CA PRO A 14 -16.92 -9.94 -0.28
C PRO A 14 -16.01 -10.39 -1.41
N THR A 15 -16.20 -9.80 -2.59
CA THR A 15 -15.42 -10.06 -3.80
C THR A 15 -14.60 -8.82 -4.19
N GLY A 16 -13.57 -9.00 -5.02
CA GLY A 16 -12.74 -7.89 -5.49
C GLY A 16 -11.88 -7.26 -4.39
N LEU A 17 -11.74 -5.92 -4.41
CA LEU A 17 -10.87 -5.16 -3.49
C LEU A 17 -11.28 -5.33 -2.02
N TRP A 18 -12.58 -5.36 -1.74
CA TRP A 18 -13.10 -5.54 -0.38
C TRP A 18 -12.66 -6.86 0.26
N ASN A 19 -12.54 -7.93 -0.53
CA ASN A 19 -12.03 -9.23 -0.07
C ASN A 19 -10.57 -9.18 0.40
N TRP A 20 -9.77 -8.23 -0.11
CA TRP A 20 -8.37 -8.09 0.25
C TRP A 20 -8.20 -7.14 1.43
N ILE A 21 -8.94 -6.03 1.48
CA ILE A 21 -8.84 -5.06 2.57
C ILE A 21 -9.34 -5.64 3.89
N THR A 22 -10.42 -6.43 3.87
CA THR A 22 -11.04 -6.97 5.09
C THR A 22 -10.70 -8.45 5.32
N THR A 23 -9.59 -8.94 4.76
CA THR A 23 -9.19 -10.36 4.90
C THR A 23 -8.54 -10.65 6.27
N ILE A 24 -8.72 -11.88 6.76
CA ILE A 24 -8.06 -12.40 7.97
C ILE A 24 -7.07 -13.53 7.61
N ASP A 25 -7.01 -13.96 6.35
CA ASP A 25 -6.07 -14.97 5.88
C ASP A 25 -4.62 -14.45 5.94
N HIS A 26 -3.78 -15.08 6.78
CA HIS A 26 -2.39 -14.71 6.99
C HIS A 26 -1.53 -14.80 5.71
N LYS A 27 -1.90 -15.64 4.74
CA LYS A 27 -1.21 -15.69 3.44
C LYS A 27 -1.49 -14.43 2.63
N LYS A 28 -2.74 -13.98 2.61
CA LYS A 28 -3.12 -12.73 1.92
C LYS A 28 -2.51 -11.51 2.61
N ILE A 29 -2.53 -11.49 3.95
CA ILE A 29 -1.89 -10.44 4.73
C ILE A 29 -0.38 -10.40 4.43
N GLY A 30 0.28 -11.56 4.38
CA GLY A 30 1.69 -11.64 3.98
C GLY A 30 1.97 -11.01 2.62
N VAL A 31 1.13 -11.28 1.62
CA VAL A 31 1.25 -10.65 0.29
C VAL A 31 1.03 -9.14 0.35
N LEU A 32 0.02 -8.66 1.09
CA LEU A 32 -0.25 -7.22 1.23
C LEU A 32 0.95 -6.47 1.83
N TYR A 33 1.53 -7.03 2.89
CA TYR A 33 2.74 -6.47 3.51
C TYR A 33 3.94 -6.55 2.58
N GLY A 34 4.14 -7.68 1.89
CA GLY A 34 5.24 -7.85 0.93
C GLY A 34 5.20 -6.83 -0.19
N VAL A 35 4.02 -6.62 -0.80
CA VAL A 35 3.82 -5.61 -1.85
C VAL A 35 4.05 -4.21 -1.31
N THR A 36 3.48 -3.87 -0.16
CA THR A 36 3.63 -2.54 0.46
C THR A 36 5.11 -2.25 0.79
N ALA A 37 5.79 -3.20 1.42
CA ALA A 37 7.20 -3.07 1.77
C ALA A 37 8.08 -2.93 0.53
N PHE A 38 7.79 -3.67 -0.54
CA PHE A 38 8.54 -3.58 -1.79
C PHE A 38 8.37 -2.22 -2.47
N VAL A 39 7.14 -1.67 -2.49
CA VAL A 39 6.88 -0.32 -3.02
C VAL A 39 7.63 0.74 -2.23
N LEU A 40 7.57 0.69 -0.89
CA LEU A 40 8.30 1.64 -0.04
C LEU A 40 9.81 1.46 -0.14
N PHE A 41 10.30 0.23 -0.30
CA PHE A 41 11.72 -0.04 -0.52
C PHE A 41 12.23 0.62 -1.81
N ILE A 42 11.46 0.55 -2.90
CA ILE A 42 11.83 1.23 -4.15
C ILE A 42 11.78 2.75 -3.97
N SER A 43 10.71 3.30 -3.36
CA SER A 43 10.59 4.74 -3.11
C SER A 43 11.77 5.27 -2.28
N GLY A 44 12.00 4.68 -1.10
CA GLY A 44 13.10 5.05 -0.22
C GLY A 44 14.47 4.76 -0.83
N GLY A 45 14.59 3.72 -1.67
CA GLY A 45 15.81 3.43 -2.43
C GLY A 45 16.15 4.52 -3.43
N ILE A 46 15.15 5.05 -4.15
CA ILE A 46 15.33 6.17 -5.07
C ILE A 46 15.73 7.44 -4.29
N GLU A 47 15.03 7.76 -3.21
CA GLU A 47 15.35 8.90 -2.34
C GLU A 47 16.78 8.80 -1.78
N ALA A 48 17.19 7.62 -1.33
CA ALA A 48 18.55 7.39 -0.82
C ALA A 48 19.62 7.58 -1.92
N VAL A 49 19.34 7.17 -3.16
CA VAL A 49 20.25 7.40 -4.29
C VAL A 49 20.32 8.89 -4.62
N LEU A 50 19.18 9.60 -4.63
CA LEU A 50 19.15 11.05 -4.86
C LEU A 50 20.00 11.81 -3.82
N MET A 51 19.90 11.45 -2.54
CA MET A 51 20.76 12.01 -1.49
C MET A 51 22.25 11.74 -1.78
N ARG A 52 22.60 10.53 -2.22
CA ARG A 52 24.00 10.21 -2.56
C ARG A 52 24.51 10.99 -3.76
N VAL A 53 23.68 11.19 -4.79
CA VAL A 53 24.03 11.99 -5.97
C VAL A 53 24.31 13.44 -5.57
N GLN A 54 23.43 14.03 -4.76
CA GLN A 54 23.60 15.39 -4.24
C GLN A 54 24.93 15.60 -3.51
N LEU A 55 25.47 14.56 -2.84
CA LEU A 55 26.71 14.63 -2.06
C LEU A 55 27.98 14.24 -2.84
N THR A 56 27.89 13.95 -4.14
CA THR A 56 29.06 13.51 -4.93
C THR A 56 30.12 14.60 -5.13
N GLN A 57 29.71 15.87 -5.18
CA GLN A 57 30.59 17.02 -5.39
C GLN A 57 30.10 18.19 -4.54
N PRO A 58 31.01 19.09 -4.12
CA PRO A 58 30.63 20.32 -3.42
C PRO A 58 29.79 21.22 -4.34
N GLU A 59 28.83 21.94 -3.75
CA GLU A 59 27.95 22.92 -4.42
C GLU A 59 27.07 22.37 -5.56
N LEU A 60 26.75 21.07 -5.55
CA LEU A 60 25.75 20.50 -6.45
C LEU A 60 24.35 21.06 -6.08
N ASP A 61 23.53 21.44 -7.06
CA ASP A 61 22.16 21.96 -6.84
C ASP A 61 21.13 21.05 -7.53
N ILE A 62 21.10 19.77 -7.15
CA ILE A 62 20.12 18.80 -7.65
C ILE A 62 18.85 18.81 -6.79
N VAL A 63 19.01 19.01 -5.48
CA VAL A 63 17.91 19.04 -4.51
C VAL A 63 18.04 20.30 -3.66
N SER A 64 16.98 21.09 -3.58
CA SER A 64 16.96 22.30 -2.76
C SER A 64 17.02 21.96 -1.26
N ALA A 65 17.56 22.87 -0.45
CA ALA A 65 17.72 22.65 0.99
C ALA A 65 16.41 22.32 1.72
N ALA A 66 15.26 22.79 1.23
CA ALA A 66 13.96 22.50 1.83
C ALA A 66 13.44 21.08 1.50
N VAL A 67 13.91 20.46 0.43
CA VAL A 67 13.52 19.09 0.02
C VAL A 67 14.48 18.05 0.59
N TYR A 68 15.72 18.45 0.89
CA TYR A 68 16.73 17.58 1.50
C TYR A 68 16.49 17.29 2.99
N ASN A 69 15.86 18.22 3.73
CA ASN A 69 15.61 18.14 5.18
C ASN A 69 14.16 17.76 5.48
#